data_AF-A0A1F4WJE4-F1
#
_entry.id   AF-A0A1F4WJE4-F1
#
_cell.length_a   1.000
_cell.length_b   1.000
_cell.length_c   1.000
_cell.angle_alpha   90.00
_cell.angle_beta   90.00
_cell.angle_gamma   90.00
#
_symmetry.space_group_name_H-M   'P 1'
#
loop_
_entity.id
_entity.type
_entity.pdbx_description
1 polymer ?
#
loop_
_entity_poly.entity_id
_entity_poly.type
_entity_poly.pdbx_seq_one_letter_code
_entity_poly.pdbx_strand_id
1 'polypeptide(L)'
;METEIQGDEKKKPFLSHISTKLPIVMLIVVMMATLVLILLTAGAVMLNLSPQTVTVVPPQSSDDEQISFPKPEDPNACWISPEERYSNFTKLNISNKKITLSADELSKFKIKFKNLNPASFYKIPGELKRYVFNKEQDKVAYILETIDKDGKKTRAVHLYDFNKKTNKIVYEYESVPTDDPDYTYELKDLGFSPDSTLLAITTTTGSLLHKFSEESTVELFDYTEREKNKTRRWLYAFASPRISQNNKYLLYTEGYYEGANNFIYNLETGVTTDPGYTAYVAGSNAFGWYDNKMLVQKMDYGWSQEPIENEPNNGILLVSPEKLTDIIFLLDNKTEMFYGVGPIIGDYLYIKSNERALSDKFSCNNVGSKLQVESTFDILRVFNIDTRQSKEVLRTDTTNFSGVADSPVYFITDSLVIGGREEVIVAIARNVNFDFSEFYVLNDDNTLSPITNVAAN
;
A
#
# COMPACT_ATOMS: atom_id res chain seq x y z
N MET A 1 47.34 -54.53 -54.48
CA MET A 1 46.08 -54.33 -53.72
C MET A 1 45.02 -53.94 -54.73
N GLU A 2 44.29 -54.97 -55.16
CA GLU A 2 43.06 -54.96 -55.93
C GLU A 2 41.93 -54.33 -55.07
N THR A 3 40.74 -53.93 -55.49
CA THR A 3 39.92 -54.14 -56.69
C THR A 3 38.74 -53.16 -56.63
N GLU A 4 38.18 -52.80 -57.78
CA GLU A 4 36.88 -52.16 -57.98
C GLU A 4 35.86 -53.25 -58.33
N ILE A 5 34.70 -53.38 -57.63
CA ILE A 5 33.55 -54.19 -58.08
C ILE A 5 32.21 -53.57 -57.63
N GLN A 6 31.27 -53.58 -58.58
CA GLN A 6 29.86 -53.19 -58.61
C GLN A 6 28.88 -54.06 -57.79
N GLY A 7 27.70 -53.47 -57.49
CA GLY A 7 26.36 -54.10 -57.59
C GLY A 7 25.87 -54.94 -56.40
N ASP A 8 24.59 -55.19 -56.18
CA ASP A 8 23.31 -54.64 -56.63
C ASP A 8 22.21 -55.27 -55.72
N GLU A 9 21.00 -54.69 -55.74
CA GLU A 9 19.70 -55.25 -55.31
C GLU A 9 19.35 -55.52 -53.83
N LYS A 10 18.34 -54.79 -53.32
CA LYS A 10 17.02 -55.37 -52.99
C LYS A 10 15.93 -54.30 -52.78
N LYS A 11 14.92 -54.33 -53.66
CA LYS A 11 13.62 -53.67 -53.49
C LYS A 11 12.83 -54.31 -52.34
N LYS A 12 12.11 -53.51 -51.55
CA LYS A 12 10.71 -53.75 -51.11
C LYS A 12 10.09 -52.47 -50.49
N PRO A 13 8.74 -52.34 -50.49
CA PRO A 13 8.03 -51.06 -50.60
C PRO A 13 7.57 -50.52 -49.25
N PHE A 14 7.32 -49.21 -49.13
CA PHE A 14 6.37 -48.70 -48.14
C PHE A 14 5.67 -47.42 -48.65
N LEU A 15 4.46 -47.63 -49.16
CA LEU A 15 3.43 -46.60 -49.22
C LEU A 15 2.86 -46.37 -47.81
N SER A 16 2.30 -45.17 -47.64
CA SER A 16 1.44 -44.70 -46.55
C SER A 16 2.13 -44.20 -45.29
N HIS A 17 2.30 -42.88 -45.20
CA HIS A 17 1.92 -42.07 -44.04
C HIS A 17 1.70 -40.64 -44.53
N ILE A 18 0.54 -40.43 -45.18
CA ILE A 18 -0.04 -39.09 -45.31
C ILE A 18 -0.35 -38.64 -43.89
N SER A 19 0.45 -37.69 -43.41
CA SER A 19 0.35 -37.10 -42.09
C SER A 19 -1.03 -36.45 -41.92
N THR A 20 -1.79 -36.99 -40.96
CA THR A 20 -3.08 -36.49 -40.46
C THR A 20 -3.01 -35.11 -39.80
N LYS A 21 -1.86 -34.42 -39.85
CA LYS A 21 -1.67 -33.10 -39.24
C LYS A 21 -2.06 -31.91 -40.13
N LEU A 22 -2.20 -32.10 -41.44
CA LEU A 22 -2.58 -31.01 -42.36
C LEU A 22 -4.04 -30.51 -42.23
N PRO A 23 -5.07 -31.37 -42.02
CA PRO A 23 -6.45 -30.88 -41.91
C PRO A 23 -6.75 -30.17 -40.58
N ILE A 24 -6.03 -30.49 -39.50
CA ILE A 24 -6.22 -29.86 -38.18
C ILE A 24 -5.68 -28.42 -38.18
N VAL A 25 -4.53 -28.19 -38.83
CA VAL A 25 -3.96 -26.84 -38.93
C VAL A 25 -4.81 -25.93 -39.81
N MET A 26 -5.39 -26.46 -40.91
CA MET A 26 -6.34 -25.68 -41.72
C MET A 26 -7.64 -25.36 -40.97
N LEU A 27 -8.15 -26.28 -40.14
CA LEU A 27 -9.35 -26.03 -39.34
C LEU A 27 -9.14 -24.90 -38.31
N ILE A 28 -7.97 -24.86 -37.66
CA ILE A 28 -7.63 -23.81 -36.68
C ILE A 28 -7.48 -22.44 -37.36
N VAL A 29 -6.86 -22.39 -38.54
CA VAL A 29 -6.69 -21.14 -39.30
C VAL A 29 -8.04 -20.59 -39.79
N VAL A 30 -8.96 -21.46 -40.23
CA VAL A 30 -10.31 -21.05 -40.65
C VAL A 30 -11.14 -20.57 -39.44
N MET A 31 -11.06 -21.24 -38.29
CA MET A 31 -11.75 -20.78 -37.08
C MET A 31 -11.23 -19.43 -36.56
N MET A 32 -9.92 -19.21 -36.60
CA MET A 32 -9.31 -17.93 -36.19
C MET A 32 -9.68 -16.78 -37.15
N ALA A 33 -9.71 -17.04 -38.46
CA ALA A 33 -10.12 -16.04 -39.45
C ALA A 33 -11.61 -15.67 -39.30
N THR A 34 -12.47 -16.64 -38.96
CA THR A 34 -13.90 -16.40 -38.76
C THR A 34 -14.16 -15.61 -37.47
N LEU A 35 -13.41 -15.87 -36.40
CA LEU A 35 -13.51 -15.13 -35.13
C LEU A 35 -13.07 -13.67 -35.29
N VAL A 36 -12.00 -13.42 -36.05
CA VAL A 36 -11.53 -12.05 -36.37
C VAL A 36 -12.54 -11.31 -37.25
N LEU A 37 -13.20 -11.99 -38.19
CA LEU A 37 -14.25 -11.39 -39.03
C LEU A 37 -15.52 -11.04 -38.23
N ILE A 38 -15.89 -11.86 -37.23
CA ILE A 38 -17.00 -11.56 -36.31
C ILE A 38 -16.67 -10.36 -35.40
N LEU A 39 -15.43 -10.27 -34.91
CA LEU A 39 -14.99 -9.13 -34.09
C LEU A 39 -14.88 -7.83 -34.89
N LEU A 40 -14.48 -7.89 -36.17
CA LEU A 40 -14.41 -6.71 -37.04
C LEU A 40 -15.79 -6.25 -37.55
N THR A 41 -16.75 -7.16 -37.70
CA THR A 41 -18.13 -6.80 -38.09
C THR A 41 -18.99 -6.33 -36.92
N ALA A 42 -18.69 -6.76 -35.69
CA ALA A 42 -19.32 -6.22 -34.48
C ALA A 42 -18.80 -4.81 -34.09
N GLY A 43 -17.67 -4.37 -34.65
CA GLY A 43 -17.06 -3.07 -34.39
C GLY A 43 -17.63 -1.88 -35.17
N ALA A 44 -18.68 -2.07 -35.96
CA ALA A 44 -19.24 -1.05 -36.85
C ALA A 44 -20.70 -0.67 -36.56
N VAL A 45 -21.15 -0.71 -35.30
CA VAL A 45 -22.37 -0.03 -34.88
C VAL A 45 -21.99 1.29 -34.21
N MET A 46 -21.93 2.34 -35.02
CA MET A 46 -21.89 3.72 -34.53
C MET A 46 -23.18 4.02 -33.77
N LEU A 47 -23.12 4.07 -32.44
CA LEU A 47 -24.13 4.71 -31.61
C LEU A 47 -23.78 6.19 -31.47
N ASN A 48 -24.46 6.99 -32.27
CA ASN A 48 -24.54 8.44 -32.16
C ASN A 48 -25.27 8.77 -30.84
N LEU A 49 -24.53 9.06 -29.77
CA LEU A 49 -25.10 9.51 -28.49
C LEU A 49 -24.77 10.98 -28.28
N SER A 50 -25.78 11.82 -28.51
CA SER A 50 -25.86 13.19 -28.02
C SER A 50 -25.56 13.25 -26.51
N PRO A 51 -25.01 14.38 -25.99
CA PRO A 51 -24.63 14.50 -24.59
C PRO A 51 -25.89 14.38 -23.71
N GLN A 52 -26.03 13.23 -23.04
CA GLN A 52 -26.97 13.11 -21.93
C GLN A 52 -26.28 13.64 -20.68
N THR A 53 -26.90 14.63 -20.06
CA THR A 53 -26.68 14.98 -18.66
C THR A 53 -26.98 13.74 -17.83
N VAL A 54 -25.94 13.03 -17.39
CA VAL A 54 -26.10 11.89 -16.49
C VAL A 54 -26.35 12.46 -15.10
N THR A 55 -27.63 12.54 -14.72
CA THR A 55 -27.99 12.52 -13.31
C THR A 55 -27.64 11.12 -12.81
N VAL A 56 -26.61 11.01 -11.97
CA VAL A 56 -26.27 9.74 -11.33
C VAL A 56 -27.43 9.38 -10.43
N VAL A 57 -28.29 8.47 -10.90
CA VAL A 57 -29.23 7.76 -10.05
C VAL A 57 -28.39 6.78 -9.24
N PRO A 58 -28.45 6.83 -7.89
CA PRO A 58 -27.68 5.92 -7.05
C PRO A 58 -28.03 4.47 -7.42
N PRO A 59 -27.09 3.52 -7.26
CA PRO A 59 -27.41 2.12 -7.47
C PRO A 59 -28.61 1.75 -6.59
N GLN A 60 -29.62 1.12 -7.17
CA GLN A 60 -30.61 0.39 -6.40
C GLN A 60 -29.84 -0.63 -5.56
N SER A 61 -29.78 -0.37 -4.26
CA SER A 61 -29.36 -1.31 -3.24
C SER A 61 -30.07 -2.64 -3.50
N SER A 62 -29.29 -3.70 -3.67
CA SER A 62 -29.79 -5.06 -3.54
C SER A 62 -30.39 -5.19 -2.15
N ASP A 63 -31.72 -5.22 -2.06
CA ASP A 63 -32.52 -5.55 -0.88
C ASP A 63 -31.88 -5.16 0.46
N ASP A 64 -31.51 -3.89 0.60
CA ASP A 64 -31.52 -3.28 1.91
C ASP A 64 -33.00 -3.21 2.28
N GLU A 65 -33.39 -3.97 3.30
CA GLU A 65 -34.59 -3.65 4.05
C GLU A 65 -34.53 -2.16 4.37
N GLN A 66 -35.25 -1.35 3.58
CA GLN A 66 -35.69 -0.06 4.04
C GLN A 66 -36.51 -0.38 5.28
N ILE A 67 -35.86 -0.27 6.45
CA ILE A 67 -36.55 -0.15 7.72
C ILE A 67 -37.41 1.10 7.54
N SER A 68 -38.65 0.87 7.11
CA SER A 68 -39.67 1.89 7.08
C SER A 68 -39.88 2.30 8.52
N PHE A 69 -39.36 3.47 8.88
CA PHE A 69 -39.64 4.04 10.19
C PHE A 69 -41.15 4.30 10.24
N PRO A 70 -41.89 3.67 11.17
CA PRO A 70 -43.30 3.97 11.31
C PRO A 70 -43.44 5.47 11.60
N LYS A 71 -44.38 6.14 10.91
CA LYS A 71 -44.79 7.49 11.30
C LYS A 71 -45.20 7.43 12.78
N PRO A 72 -44.60 8.23 13.65
CA PRO A 72 -44.86 8.08 15.06
C PRO A 72 -46.22 8.67 15.42
N GLU A 73 -47.10 7.81 15.91
CA GLU A 73 -48.12 8.18 16.89
C GLU A 73 -47.54 8.18 18.32
N ASP A 74 -46.23 7.95 18.47
CA ASP A 74 -45.51 7.94 19.75
C ASP A 74 -45.01 9.37 20.10
N PRO A 75 -45.47 9.99 21.20
CA PRO A 75 -45.00 11.29 21.68
C PRO A 75 -43.52 11.31 22.09
N ASN A 76 -42.83 10.16 22.12
CA ASN A 76 -41.38 10.06 22.34
C ASN A 76 -40.55 9.90 21.07
N ALA A 77 -41.14 9.99 19.88
CA ALA A 77 -40.38 9.85 18.64
C ALA A 77 -39.59 11.13 18.32
N CYS A 78 -38.27 10.99 18.20
CA CYS A 78 -37.41 12.05 17.70
C CYS A 78 -37.86 12.51 16.31
N TRP A 79 -38.32 13.75 16.24
CA TRP A 79 -38.60 14.41 14.97
C TRP A 79 -37.54 15.48 14.71
N ILE A 80 -36.91 15.38 13.53
CA ILE A 80 -35.95 16.37 13.03
C ILE A 80 -36.44 16.77 11.65
N SER A 81 -36.57 18.09 11.44
CA SER A 81 -36.94 18.60 10.12
C SER A 81 -35.85 18.26 9.09
N PRO A 82 -36.20 18.01 7.81
CA PRO A 82 -35.20 17.71 6.77
C PRO A 82 -34.05 18.73 6.70
N GLU A 83 -34.31 20.00 6.98
CA GLU A 83 -33.32 21.09 6.95
C GLU A 83 -32.35 21.08 8.13
N GLU A 84 -32.79 20.53 9.26
CA GLU A 84 -31.98 20.34 10.48
C GLU A 84 -31.25 18.99 10.49
N ARG A 85 -31.66 18.05 9.65
CA ARG A 85 -31.07 16.70 9.62
C ARG A 85 -29.65 16.75 9.08
N TYR A 86 -28.76 16.02 9.75
CA TYR A 86 -27.41 15.82 9.25
C TYR A 86 -27.42 15.12 7.89
N SER A 87 -26.60 15.61 6.96
CA SER A 87 -26.25 14.90 5.73
C SER A 87 -24.76 15.03 5.47
N ASN A 88 -24.17 14.02 4.81
CA ASN A 88 -22.74 13.98 4.53
C ASN A 88 -22.33 15.16 3.63
N PHE A 89 -21.33 15.93 4.06
CA PHE A 89 -20.86 17.13 3.36
C PHE A 89 -19.73 16.89 2.35
N THR A 90 -19.36 15.64 2.08
CA THR A 90 -18.25 15.33 1.17
C THR A 90 -18.49 15.88 -0.23
N LYS A 91 -17.52 16.64 -0.73
CA LYS A 91 -17.48 17.12 -2.12
C LYS A 91 -16.14 16.78 -2.74
N LEU A 92 -16.14 15.83 -3.67
CA LEU A 92 -14.95 15.46 -4.43
C LEU A 92 -14.85 16.33 -5.69
N ASN A 93 -13.73 17.05 -5.86
CA ASN A 93 -13.44 17.84 -7.05
C ASN A 93 -12.98 16.91 -8.20
N ILE A 94 -13.91 16.17 -8.79
CA ILE A 94 -13.60 15.14 -9.80
C ILE A 94 -13.40 15.79 -11.17
N SER A 95 -12.28 15.46 -11.81
CA SER A 95 -12.00 15.85 -13.19
C SER A 95 -12.73 14.94 -14.18
N ASN A 96 -13.12 15.49 -15.34
CA ASN A 96 -13.61 14.70 -16.46
C ASN A 96 -12.51 13.86 -17.14
N LYS A 97 -11.23 14.17 -16.87
CA LYS A 97 -10.09 13.41 -17.38
C LYS A 97 -9.99 12.08 -16.64
N LYS A 98 -10.10 10.99 -17.39
CA LYS A 98 -9.93 9.61 -16.91
C LYS A 98 -8.49 9.15 -17.16
N ILE A 99 -7.93 8.40 -16.21
CA ILE A 99 -6.63 7.75 -16.35
C ILE A 99 -6.87 6.28 -16.68
N THR A 100 -6.18 5.76 -17.69
CA THR A 100 -6.21 4.35 -18.06
C THR A 100 -4.81 3.80 -17.86
N LEU A 101 -4.69 2.80 -16.98
CA LEU A 101 -3.40 2.18 -16.71
C LEU A 101 -3.01 1.24 -17.85
N SER A 102 -1.74 1.24 -18.23
CA SER A 102 -1.13 0.18 -19.05
C SER A 102 -1.16 -1.16 -18.30
N ALA A 103 -0.88 -2.27 -18.99
CA ALA A 103 -0.92 -3.61 -18.39
C ALA A 103 0.09 -3.76 -17.22
N ASP A 104 1.28 -3.17 -17.35
CA ASP A 104 2.31 -3.22 -16.31
C ASP A 104 1.93 -2.32 -15.13
N GLU A 105 1.42 -1.11 -15.37
CA GLU A 105 0.91 -0.22 -14.33
C GLU A 105 -0.28 -0.83 -13.58
N LEU A 106 -1.19 -1.51 -14.28
CA LEU A 106 -2.32 -2.21 -13.68
C LEU A 106 -1.84 -3.36 -12.78
N SER A 107 -0.79 -4.08 -13.18
CA SER A 107 -0.18 -5.13 -12.34
C SER A 107 0.40 -4.54 -11.05
N LYS A 108 1.15 -3.44 -11.14
CA LYS A 108 1.70 -2.72 -9.98
C LYS A 108 0.60 -2.19 -9.07
N PHE A 109 -0.43 -1.58 -9.66
CA PHE A 109 -1.61 -1.11 -8.96
C PHE A 109 -2.31 -2.23 -8.20
N LYS A 110 -2.53 -3.40 -8.83
CA LYS A 110 -3.18 -4.55 -8.19
C LYS A 110 -2.36 -5.09 -7.02
N ILE A 111 -1.04 -5.14 -7.12
CA ILE A 111 -0.18 -5.52 -5.98
C ILE A 111 -0.39 -4.53 -4.82
N LYS A 112 -0.28 -3.24 -5.12
CA LYS A 112 -0.25 -2.18 -4.10
C LYS A 112 -1.61 -1.92 -3.43
N PHE A 113 -2.69 -1.89 -4.20
CA PHE A 113 -4.02 -1.48 -3.74
C PHE A 113 -5.06 -2.61 -3.67
N LYS A 114 -4.79 -3.75 -4.32
CA LYS A 114 -5.68 -4.93 -4.31
C LYS A 114 -5.02 -6.17 -3.69
N ASN A 115 -3.85 -6.00 -3.06
CA ASN A 115 -3.10 -7.07 -2.41
C ASN A 115 -2.87 -8.30 -3.31
N LEU A 116 -2.72 -8.09 -4.62
CA LEU A 116 -2.39 -9.16 -5.55
C LEU A 116 -1.01 -9.72 -5.20
N ASN A 117 -0.91 -11.04 -5.03
CA ASN A 117 0.35 -11.69 -4.74
C ASN A 117 1.29 -11.64 -5.96
N PRO A 118 2.48 -10.99 -5.90
CA PRO A 118 3.43 -10.96 -7.01
C PRO A 118 3.85 -12.36 -7.49
N ALA A 119 3.87 -13.35 -6.58
CA ALA A 119 4.18 -14.75 -6.91
C ALA A 119 3.20 -15.37 -7.93
N SER A 120 1.98 -14.84 -8.03
CA SER A 120 0.95 -15.32 -8.96
C SER A 120 1.34 -15.15 -10.43
N PHE A 121 2.18 -14.16 -10.77
CA PHE A 121 2.67 -13.96 -12.14
C PHE A 121 3.49 -15.15 -12.66
N TYR A 122 4.10 -15.93 -11.75
CA TYR A 122 4.95 -17.07 -12.07
C TYR A 122 4.41 -18.38 -11.50
N LYS A 123 3.20 -18.38 -10.93
CA LYS A 123 2.59 -19.55 -10.28
C LYS A 123 3.50 -20.18 -9.22
N ILE A 124 4.27 -19.35 -8.50
CA ILE A 124 5.11 -19.83 -7.40
C ILE A 124 4.19 -20.07 -6.20
N PRO A 125 4.14 -21.30 -5.65
CA PRO A 125 3.29 -21.61 -4.52
C PRO A 125 3.86 -20.96 -3.24
N GLY A 126 2.97 -20.47 -2.38
CA GLY A 126 3.33 -19.94 -1.07
C GLY A 126 2.42 -18.79 -0.63
N GLU A 127 2.50 -18.46 0.65
CA GLU A 127 1.76 -17.36 1.24
C GLU A 127 2.60 -16.09 1.22
N LEU A 128 2.07 -15.00 0.65
CA LEU A 128 2.73 -13.71 0.66
C LEU A 128 2.72 -13.14 2.08
N LYS A 129 3.90 -12.87 2.63
CA LYS A 129 4.04 -12.24 3.95
C LYS A 129 4.27 -10.74 3.86
N ARG A 130 5.13 -10.32 2.93
CA ARG A 130 5.47 -8.90 2.70
C ARG A 130 5.88 -8.63 1.27
N TYR A 131 5.75 -7.39 0.83
CA TYR A 131 6.30 -6.89 -0.42
C TYR A 131 6.71 -5.43 -0.28
N VAL A 132 7.66 -5.00 -1.11
CA VAL A 132 8.09 -3.61 -1.22
C VAL A 132 8.51 -3.32 -2.66
N PHE A 133 8.09 -2.17 -3.20
CA PHE A 133 8.58 -1.68 -4.48
C PHE A 133 9.84 -0.84 -4.27
N ASN A 134 10.74 -0.86 -5.25
CA ASN A 134 11.77 0.18 -5.30
C ASN A 134 11.16 1.53 -5.75
N LYS A 135 11.95 2.60 -5.69
CA LYS A 135 11.49 3.97 -5.96
C LYS A 135 10.84 4.12 -7.36
N GLU A 136 11.48 3.54 -8.36
CA GLU A 136 11.03 3.56 -9.76
C GLU A 136 9.87 2.59 -10.02
N GLN A 137 9.54 1.75 -9.04
CA GLN A 137 8.54 0.69 -9.10
C GLN A 137 8.72 -0.25 -10.31
N ASP A 138 9.96 -0.42 -10.78
CA ASP A 138 10.32 -1.38 -11.82
C ASP A 138 10.78 -2.73 -11.23
N LYS A 139 10.95 -2.79 -9.91
CA LYS A 139 11.20 -4.00 -9.14
C LYS A 139 10.29 -4.08 -7.92
N VAL A 140 9.90 -5.30 -7.58
CA VAL A 140 9.24 -5.62 -6.31
C VAL A 140 10.01 -6.74 -5.62
N ALA A 141 10.43 -6.50 -4.39
CA ALA A 141 10.93 -7.55 -3.50
C ALA A 141 9.77 -8.05 -2.64
N TYR A 142 9.68 -9.35 -2.40
CA TYR A 142 8.60 -9.93 -1.61
C TYR A 142 9.04 -11.17 -0.85
N ILE A 143 8.44 -11.38 0.33
CA ILE A 143 8.66 -12.55 1.18
C ILE A 143 7.54 -13.54 0.92
N LEU A 144 7.92 -14.74 0.52
CA LEU A 144 7.01 -15.86 0.32
C LEU A 144 7.30 -16.94 1.37
N GLU A 145 6.26 -17.38 2.10
CA GLU A 145 6.33 -18.51 3.01
C GLU A 145 5.85 -19.78 2.30
N THR A 146 6.66 -20.82 2.36
CA THR A 146 6.31 -22.17 1.92
C THR A 146 6.36 -23.11 3.10
N ILE A 147 5.55 -24.17 3.03
CA ILE A 147 5.51 -25.24 4.03
C ILE A 147 5.86 -26.53 3.30
N ASP A 148 6.89 -27.22 3.78
CA ASP A 148 7.25 -28.51 3.21
C ASP A 148 6.34 -29.64 3.74
N LYS A 149 6.64 -30.88 3.31
CA LYS A 149 5.84 -32.05 3.69
C LYS A 149 5.93 -32.41 5.17
N ASP A 150 6.99 -31.97 5.84
CA ASP A 150 7.25 -32.22 7.26
C ASP A 150 6.68 -31.09 8.14
N GLY A 151 5.96 -30.13 7.54
CA GLY A 151 5.35 -28.99 8.24
C GLY A 151 6.33 -27.87 8.54
N LYS A 152 7.55 -27.94 8.00
CA LYS A 152 8.59 -26.95 8.21
C LYS A 152 8.38 -25.75 7.31
N LYS A 153 8.45 -24.56 7.91
CA LYS A 153 8.22 -23.29 7.24
C LYS A 153 9.54 -22.73 6.72
N THR A 154 9.56 -22.30 5.48
CA THR A 154 10.68 -21.59 4.87
C THR A 154 10.18 -20.26 4.33
N ARG A 155 10.88 -19.18 4.62
CA ARG A 155 10.63 -17.86 4.02
C ARG A 155 11.76 -17.52 3.06
N ALA A 156 11.40 -17.19 1.83
CA ALA A 156 12.34 -16.73 0.82
C ALA A 156 12.03 -15.29 0.43
N VAL A 157 13.07 -14.48 0.24
CA VAL A 157 12.98 -13.18 -0.40
C VAL A 157 13.13 -13.37 -1.90
N HIS A 158 12.07 -13.06 -2.62
CA HIS A 158 12.03 -13.04 -4.08
C HIS A 158 12.19 -11.60 -4.57
N LEU A 159 12.83 -11.44 -5.72
CA LEU A 159 12.94 -10.20 -6.46
C LEU A 159 12.35 -10.40 -7.85
N TYR A 160 11.28 -9.65 -8.13
CA TYR A 160 10.69 -9.57 -9.45
C TYR A 160 11.07 -8.25 -10.14
N ASP A 161 11.62 -8.35 -11.34
CA ASP A 161 11.97 -7.24 -12.22
C ASP A 161 10.93 -7.17 -13.35
N PHE A 162 10.15 -6.08 -13.39
CA PHE A 162 9.08 -5.89 -14.37
C PHE A 162 9.61 -5.67 -15.78
N ASN A 163 10.79 -5.05 -15.91
CA ASN A 163 11.41 -4.77 -17.21
C ASN A 163 11.93 -6.05 -17.85
N LYS A 164 12.57 -6.90 -17.06
CA LYS A 164 13.15 -8.17 -17.52
C LYS A 164 12.15 -9.33 -17.49
N LYS A 165 11.04 -9.18 -16.76
CA LYS A 165 10.07 -10.24 -16.47
C LYS A 165 10.77 -11.47 -15.89
N THR A 166 11.64 -11.24 -14.92
CA THR A 166 12.41 -12.29 -14.24
C THR A 166 12.14 -12.26 -12.75
N ASN A 167 11.98 -13.45 -12.16
CA ASN A 167 11.94 -13.62 -10.71
C ASN A 167 13.18 -14.40 -10.24
N LYS A 168 13.89 -13.89 -9.23
CA LYS A 168 15.00 -14.61 -8.55
C LYS A 168 14.81 -14.66 -7.05
N ILE A 169 15.34 -15.69 -6.41
CA ILE A 169 15.46 -15.74 -4.94
C ILE A 169 16.78 -15.04 -4.57
N VAL A 170 16.73 -14.09 -3.63
CA VAL A 170 17.91 -13.36 -3.16
C VAL A 170 18.36 -13.77 -1.76
N TYR A 171 17.46 -14.35 -0.98
CA TYR A 171 17.76 -14.90 0.34
C TYR A 171 16.70 -15.93 0.73
N GLU A 172 17.10 -16.96 1.47
CA GLU A 172 16.19 -17.98 2.00
C GLU A 172 16.53 -18.22 3.47
N TYR A 173 15.50 -18.36 4.29
CA TYR A 173 15.61 -18.58 5.71
C TYR A 173 14.59 -19.61 6.16
N GLU A 174 15.07 -20.65 6.80
CA GLU A 174 14.24 -21.63 7.48
C GLU A 174 13.68 -21.04 8.78
N SER A 175 12.35 -20.97 8.90
CA SER A 175 11.73 -20.46 10.11
C SER A 175 11.95 -21.42 11.28
N VAL A 176 12.49 -20.91 12.38
CA VAL A 176 12.81 -21.71 13.57
C VAL A 176 11.84 -21.37 14.70
N PRO A 177 10.96 -22.29 15.12
CA PRO A 177 10.09 -22.09 16.29
C PRO A 177 10.91 -21.83 17.55
N THR A 178 10.35 -21.04 18.47
CA THR A 178 10.97 -20.79 19.77
C THR A 178 10.24 -21.52 20.90
N ASP A 179 10.73 -21.42 22.13
CA ASP A 179 10.05 -21.94 23.32
C ASP A 179 8.73 -21.21 23.63
N ASP A 180 8.48 -20.08 22.96
CA ASP A 180 7.22 -19.36 22.97
C ASP A 180 6.43 -19.71 21.68
N PRO A 181 5.23 -20.31 21.80
CA PRO A 181 4.45 -20.74 20.63
C PRO A 181 3.99 -19.58 19.74
N ASP A 182 3.93 -18.36 20.27
CA ASP A 182 3.52 -17.17 19.51
C ASP A 182 4.71 -16.56 18.74
N TYR A 183 5.92 -17.12 18.88
CA TYR A 183 7.14 -16.54 18.35
C TYR A 183 7.98 -17.54 17.54
N THR A 184 8.47 -17.06 16.39
CA THR A 184 9.26 -17.83 15.44
C THR A 184 10.36 -16.92 14.89
N TYR A 185 11.58 -17.42 14.84
CA TYR A 185 12.67 -16.76 14.13
C TYR A 185 12.42 -16.89 12.63
N GLU A 186 12.28 -15.78 11.92
CA GLU A 186 11.85 -15.75 10.53
C GLU A 186 12.16 -14.40 9.87
N LEU A 187 12.03 -14.32 8.55
CA LEU A 187 12.06 -13.04 7.81
C LEU A 187 10.81 -12.23 8.09
N LYS A 188 10.95 -10.92 8.31
CA LYS A 188 9.86 -10.03 8.73
C LYS A 188 9.51 -8.98 7.69
N ASP A 189 10.48 -8.21 7.21
CA ASP A 189 10.19 -7.05 6.37
C ASP A 189 11.32 -6.73 5.39
N LEU A 190 11.04 -5.83 4.46
CA LEU A 190 11.91 -5.48 3.33
C LEU A 190 11.94 -3.98 3.07
N GLY A 191 13.09 -3.45 2.60
CA GLY A 191 13.23 -2.04 2.25
C GLY A 191 14.35 -1.79 1.25
N PHE A 192 14.02 -1.19 0.09
CA PHE A 192 15.02 -0.78 -0.89
C PHE A 192 15.76 0.48 -0.46
N SER A 193 17.02 0.61 -0.91
CA SER A 193 17.66 1.92 -0.97
C SER A 193 17.02 2.80 -2.04
N PRO A 194 17.07 4.14 -1.87
CA PRO A 194 16.48 5.07 -2.84
C PRO A 194 17.07 4.99 -4.26
N ASP A 195 18.31 4.52 -4.40
CA ASP A 195 18.99 4.26 -5.67
C ASP A 195 18.82 2.82 -6.18
N SER A 196 18.06 1.99 -5.47
CA SER A 196 17.79 0.59 -5.81
C SER A 196 19.04 -0.32 -5.88
N THR A 197 20.15 0.06 -5.24
CA THR A 197 21.39 -0.73 -5.20
C THR A 197 21.49 -1.68 -4.00
N LEU A 198 20.69 -1.43 -2.95
CA LEU A 198 20.62 -2.22 -1.74
C LEU A 198 19.19 -2.64 -1.43
N LEU A 199 19.04 -3.78 -0.74
CA LEU A 199 17.80 -4.23 -0.14
C LEU A 199 18.07 -4.65 1.30
N ALA A 200 17.54 -3.89 2.25
CA ALA A 200 17.51 -4.28 3.65
C ALA A 200 16.42 -5.34 3.86
N ILE A 201 16.76 -6.38 4.60
CA ILE A 201 15.88 -7.48 4.98
C ILE A 201 15.92 -7.54 6.50
N THR A 202 14.79 -7.45 7.17
CA THR A 202 14.75 -7.64 8.62
C THR A 202 14.30 -9.05 8.95
N THR A 203 14.86 -9.58 10.04
CA THR A 203 14.43 -10.83 10.63
C THR A 203 13.76 -10.54 11.97
N THR A 204 13.28 -11.59 12.60
CA THR A 204 12.83 -11.54 13.98
C THR A 204 13.88 -10.97 14.94
N THR A 205 15.18 -11.21 14.72
CA THR A 205 16.26 -10.89 15.68
C THR A 205 17.31 -9.92 15.15
N GLY A 206 17.24 -9.53 13.89
CA GLY A 206 18.33 -8.81 13.25
C GLY A 206 17.97 -8.20 11.91
N SER A 207 19.02 -7.81 11.18
CA SER A 207 18.89 -7.30 9.83
C SER A 207 20.04 -7.77 8.94
N LEU A 208 19.72 -7.95 7.67
CA LEU A 208 20.61 -8.31 6.59
C LEU A 208 20.55 -7.21 5.52
N LEU A 209 21.62 -7.11 4.73
CA LEU A 209 21.70 -6.23 3.58
C LEU A 209 22.09 -7.03 2.36
N HIS A 210 21.19 -7.08 1.37
CA HIS A 210 21.50 -7.60 0.05
C HIS A 210 22.06 -6.48 -0.85
N LYS A 211 23.22 -6.71 -1.44
CA LYS A 211 23.88 -5.80 -2.37
C LYS A 211 23.73 -6.31 -3.79
N PHE A 212 23.01 -5.59 -4.64
CA PHE A 212 22.73 -6.06 -6.00
C PHE A 212 23.97 -6.10 -6.89
N SER A 213 24.97 -5.24 -6.65
CA SER A 213 26.22 -5.22 -7.42
C SER A 213 27.12 -6.43 -7.16
N GLU A 214 27.09 -6.95 -5.94
CA GLU A 214 27.92 -8.08 -5.49
C GLU A 214 27.15 -9.41 -5.56
N GLU A 215 25.84 -9.36 -5.82
CA GLU A 215 24.89 -10.47 -5.68
C GLU A 215 25.05 -11.23 -4.34
N SER A 216 25.36 -10.49 -3.28
CA SER A 216 25.67 -11.03 -1.96
C SER A 216 24.72 -10.48 -0.91
N THR A 217 24.45 -11.27 0.12
CA THR A 217 23.70 -10.85 1.31
C THR A 217 24.62 -10.95 2.51
N VAL A 218 24.75 -9.85 3.26
CA VAL A 218 25.56 -9.76 4.47
C VAL A 218 24.68 -9.52 5.68
N GLU A 219 25.07 -10.07 6.82
CA GLU A 219 24.43 -9.76 8.10
C GLU A 219 24.93 -8.41 8.62
N LEU A 220 24.01 -7.54 9.02
CA LEU A 220 24.33 -6.25 9.65
C LEU A 220 24.46 -6.42 11.16
N PHE A 221 23.50 -7.12 11.76
CA PHE A 221 23.49 -7.50 13.17
C PHE A 221 22.52 -8.65 13.40
N ASP A 222 22.80 -9.47 14.40
CA ASP A 222 21.91 -10.49 14.94
C ASP A 222 21.91 -10.46 16.47
N TYR A 223 20.73 -10.31 17.05
CA TYR A 223 20.52 -10.29 18.49
C TYR A 223 19.92 -11.61 19.02
N THR A 224 19.98 -12.71 18.27
CA THR A 224 19.47 -14.02 18.72
C THR A 224 19.94 -14.39 20.13
N GLU A 225 21.22 -14.23 20.46
CA GLU A 225 21.75 -14.54 21.80
C GLU A 225 21.26 -13.57 22.91
N ARG A 226 21.01 -12.31 22.57
CA ARG A 226 20.39 -11.33 23.49
C ARG A 226 18.94 -11.74 23.77
N GLU A 227 18.22 -12.17 22.75
CA GLU A 227 16.80 -12.53 22.86
C GLU A 227 16.59 -13.86 23.59
N LYS A 228 17.47 -14.86 23.42
CA LYS A 228 17.42 -16.14 24.16
C LYS A 228 17.41 -15.97 25.69
N ASN A 229 18.02 -14.90 26.20
CA ASN A 229 18.16 -14.66 27.64
C ASN A 229 17.05 -13.76 28.23
N LYS A 230 16.11 -13.27 27.43
CA LYS A 230 14.99 -12.46 27.91
C LYS A 230 13.80 -13.36 28.29
N THR A 231 13.26 -13.16 29.49
CA THR A 231 12.06 -13.86 29.96
C THR A 231 10.79 -13.34 29.27
N ARG A 232 10.40 -14.00 28.17
CA ARG A 232 9.03 -14.40 27.79
C ARG A 232 7.87 -13.40 27.59
N ARG A 233 8.05 -12.07 27.44
CA ARG A 233 6.88 -11.19 27.08
C ARG A 233 7.14 -10.03 26.12
N TRP A 234 8.36 -9.84 25.63
CA TRP A 234 8.75 -8.61 24.91
C TRP A 234 9.69 -8.87 23.74
N LEU A 235 9.52 -10.00 23.06
CA LEU A 235 10.41 -10.39 21.98
C LEU A 235 10.12 -9.57 20.73
N TYR A 236 11.03 -8.64 20.45
CA TYR A 236 10.93 -7.62 19.41
C TYR A 236 11.00 -8.25 18.02
N ALA A 237 10.24 -7.74 17.06
CA ALA A 237 10.51 -7.98 15.64
C ALA A 237 11.14 -6.72 15.05
N PHE A 238 12.16 -6.89 14.22
CA PHE A 238 12.73 -5.81 13.41
C PHE A 238 11.84 -5.63 12.17
N ALA A 239 11.33 -4.43 11.95
CA ALA A 239 10.37 -4.14 10.88
C ALA A 239 10.64 -2.79 10.22
N SER A 240 9.94 -2.52 9.12
CA SER A 240 9.99 -1.24 8.39
C SER A 240 11.40 -0.71 8.10
N PRO A 241 12.32 -1.54 7.56
CA PRO A 241 13.66 -1.06 7.21
C PRO A 241 13.58 0.01 6.12
N ARG A 242 14.27 1.12 6.31
CA ARG A 242 14.34 2.24 5.36
C ARG A 242 15.78 2.73 5.27
N ILE A 243 16.39 2.63 4.11
CA ILE A 243 17.76 3.12 3.89
C ILE A 243 17.70 4.61 3.50
N SER A 244 18.59 5.41 4.08
CA SER A 244 18.77 6.84 3.79
C SER A 244 19.21 7.09 2.34
N GLN A 245 19.00 8.31 1.83
CA GLN A 245 19.29 8.65 0.43
C GLN A 245 20.78 8.51 0.04
N ASN A 246 21.69 8.66 1.00
CA ASN A 246 23.12 8.51 0.82
C ASN A 246 23.62 7.09 1.13
N ASN A 247 22.73 6.13 1.40
CA ASN A 247 23.04 4.75 1.76
C ASN A 247 23.97 4.57 2.97
N LYS A 248 24.02 5.55 3.88
CA LYS A 248 24.86 5.46 5.09
C LYS A 248 24.12 4.95 6.32
N TYR A 249 22.81 5.14 6.36
CA TYR A 249 21.98 4.82 7.52
C TYR A 249 20.82 3.92 7.12
N LEU A 250 20.53 2.95 7.99
CA LEU A 250 19.32 2.15 7.99
C LEU A 250 18.47 2.57 9.19
N LEU A 251 17.28 3.10 8.93
CA LEU A 251 16.23 3.24 9.93
C LEU A 251 15.47 1.93 10.00
N TYR A 252 15.21 1.42 11.20
CA TYR A 252 14.37 0.27 11.41
C TYR A 252 13.57 0.43 12.70
N THR A 253 12.50 -0.34 12.82
CA THR A 253 11.65 -0.36 14.01
C THR A 253 11.86 -1.66 14.77
N GLU A 254 12.09 -1.58 16.08
CA GLU A 254 12.15 -2.71 17.01
C GLU A 254 10.94 -2.61 17.94
N GLY A 255 10.00 -3.57 17.89
CA GLY A 255 8.74 -3.46 18.65
C GLY A 255 7.83 -4.69 18.65
N TYR A 256 6.84 -4.69 19.54
CA TYR A 256 5.73 -5.67 19.61
C TYR A 256 4.47 -5.03 20.20
N TYR A 257 3.29 -5.36 19.65
CA TYR A 257 1.89 -5.06 20.07
C TYR A 257 1.60 -3.71 20.75
N GLU A 258 2.21 -3.42 21.90
CA GLU A 258 1.96 -2.21 22.71
C GLU A 258 2.98 -1.08 22.46
N GLY A 259 4.16 -1.38 21.90
CA GLY A 259 5.24 -0.41 21.75
C GLY A 259 6.26 -0.73 20.64
N ALA A 260 6.70 0.32 19.95
CA ALA A 260 7.69 0.25 18.88
C ALA A 260 8.71 1.39 19.00
N ASN A 261 10.00 1.07 18.97
CA ASN A 261 11.08 2.05 18.96
C ASN A 261 11.71 2.12 17.58
N ASN A 262 12.06 3.32 17.14
CA ASN A 262 12.83 3.51 15.92
C ASN A 262 14.32 3.56 16.25
N PHE A 263 15.16 2.94 15.44
CA PHE A 263 16.61 2.92 15.62
C PHE A 263 17.31 3.24 14.30
N ILE A 264 18.50 3.85 14.41
CA ILE A 264 19.37 4.16 13.28
C ILE A 264 20.60 3.27 13.36
N TYR A 265 20.82 2.44 12.34
CA TYR A 265 22.06 1.69 12.16
C TYR A 265 22.95 2.41 11.14
N ASN A 266 24.18 2.74 11.53
CA ASN A 266 25.19 3.26 10.61
C ASN A 266 25.84 2.10 9.84
N LEU A 267 25.63 2.06 8.52
CA LEU A 267 26.08 1.00 7.63
C LEU A 267 27.60 0.95 7.43
N GLU A 268 28.31 2.03 7.76
CA GLU A 268 29.78 2.10 7.69
C GLU A 268 30.43 1.66 9.01
N THR A 269 29.91 2.15 10.15
CA THR A 269 30.53 1.91 11.45
C THR A 269 29.94 0.72 12.21
N GLY A 270 28.79 0.21 11.78
CA GLY A 270 28.05 -0.85 12.46
C GLY A 270 27.42 -0.44 13.79
N VAL A 271 27.28 0.87 14.04
CA VAL A 271 26.78 1.41 15.31
C VAL A 271 25.28 1.68 15.21
N THR A 272 24.53 1.15 16.18
CA THR A 272 23.10 1.45 16.38
C THR A 272 22.95 2.63 17.34
N THR A 273 22.07 3.57 16.97
CA THR A 273 21.70 4.74 17.77
C THR A 273 20.19 4.75 18.03
N ASP A 274 19.79 4.99 19.28
CA ASP A 274 18.42 5.29 19.66
C ASP A 274 18.16 6.80 19.52
N PRO A 275 17.32 7.25 18.58
CA PRO A 275 16.96 8.63 18.40
C PRO A 275 15.94 9.15 19.43
N GLY A 276 15.39 8.28 20.30
CA GLY A 276 14.41 8.66 21.32
C GLY A 276 12.96 8.76 20.81
N TYR A 277 12.67 8.23 19.63
CA TYR A 277 11.32 8.27 19.02
C TYR A 277 10.61 6.92 19.15
N THR A 278 9.92 6.78 20.27
CA THR A 278 9.14 5.59 20.66
C THR A 278 7.65 5.81 20.43
N ALA A 279 7.02 4.86 19.73
CA ALA A 279 5.58 4.73 19.58
C ALA A 279 5.05 3.68 20.57
N TYR A 280 4.75 4.07 21.82
CA TYR A 280 3.91 3.28 22.74
C TYR A 280 2.51 3.91 22.79
N VAL A 281 1.46 3.15 22.46
CA VAL A 281 0.03 3.54 22.37
C VAL A 281 -0.32 4.69 21.39
N ALA A 282 0.43 5.80 21.35
CA ALA A 282 0.32 6.89 20.38
C ALA A 282 1.58 7.80 20.36
N GLY A 283 2.77 7.24 20.62
CA GLY A 283 4.03 8.00 20.69
C GLY A 283 4.62 8.43 19.34
N SER A 284 5.80 9.07 19.39
CA SER A 284 6.47 9.61 18.20
C SER A 284 6.96 8.50 17.26
N ASN A 285 6.82 8.70 15.95
CA ASN A 285 7.21 7.69 14.96
C ASN A 285 8.04 8.28 13.81
N ALA A 286 9.05 7.53 13.36
CA ALA A 286 9.86 7.89 12.21
C ALA A 286 9.30 7.25 10.92
N PHE A 287 8.92 8.09 9.96
CA PHE A 287 8.28 7.67 8.70
C PHE A 287 9.28 7.44 7.58
N GLY A 288 10.56 7.72 7.77
CA GLY A 288 11.57 7.53 6.72
C GLY A 288 12.52 8.69 6.61
N TRP A 289 12.94 8.98 5.38
CA TRP A 289 14.04 9.90 5.08
C TRP A 289 13.62 10.99 4.12
N TYR A 290 14.06 12.22 4.40
CA TYR A 290 14.03 13.34 3.46
C TYR A 290 15.40 14.06 3.52
N ASP A 291 16.10 14.13 2.39
CA ASP A 291 17.44 14.73 2.29
C ASP A 291 18.40 14.25 3.42
N ASN A 292 18.47 12.92 3.58
CA ASN A 292 19.26 12.22 4.60
C ASN A 292 18.91 12.53 6.06
N LYS A 293 17.83 13.25 6.32
CA LYS A 293 17.29 13.49 7.67
C LYS A 293 16.09 12.59 7.89
N MET A 294 15.94 12.10 9.10
CA MET A 294 14.76 11.33 9.48
C MET A 294 13.54 12.22 9.50
N LEU A 295 12.49 11.84 8.79
CA LEU A 295 11.17 12.44 8.93
C LEU A 295 10.46 11.80 10.11
N VAL A 296 10.17 12.60 11.12
CA VAL A 296 9.56 12.15 12.38
C VAL A 296 8.23 12.87 12.57
N GLN A 297 7.20 12.14 12.95
CA GLN A 297 6.05 12.72 13.60
C GLN A 297 6.24 12.63 15.10
N LYS A 298 6.29 13.78 15.76
CA LYS A 298 6.24 13.84 17.21
C LYS A 298 4.78 13.86 17.64
N MET A 299 4.43 12.93 18.52
CA MET A 299 3.16 12.90 19.23
C MET A 299 3.46 12.87 20.73
N ASP A 300 2.91 13.82 21.47
CA ASP A 300 3.05 13.89 22.93
C ASP A 300 1.69 13.64 23.60
N TYR A 301 1.38 12.37 23.84
CA TYR A 301 0.23 11.96 24.66
C TYR A 301 0.68 11.99 26.12
N GLY A 302 0.46 13.13 26.78
CA GLY A 302 0.88 13.42 28.14
C GLY A 302 0.39 12.42 29.21
N TRP A 303 1.12 11.32 29.37
CA TRP A 303 0.96 10.43 30.52
C TRP A 303 2.17 10.47 31.47
N SER A 304 3.32 11.05 31.10
CA SER A 304 4.47 11.08 32.02
C SER A 304 5.56 12.13 31.80
N GLN A 305 5.46 13.04 30.83
CA GLN A 305 6.45 14.11 30.70
C GLN A 305 5.75 15.47 30.78
N GLU A 306 6.20 16.30 31.73
CA GLU A 306 5.84 17.70 31.72
C GLU A 306 6.25 18.26 30.35
N PRO A 307 5.36 18.98 29.65
CA PRO A 307 5.69 19.56 28.37
C PRO A 307 6.96 20.38 28.53
N ILE A 308 8.00 20.07 27.75
CA ILE A 308 9.22 20.88 27.72
C ILE A 308 8.80 22.27 27.25
N GLU A 309 8.91 23.28 28.12
CA GLU A 309 8.57 24.67 27.77
C GLU A 309 9.30 25.06 26.47
N ASN A 310 8.50 25.47 25.47
CA ASN A 310 8.92 25.88 24.12
C ASN A 310 9.16 24.77 23.07
N GLU A 311 8.80 23.52 23.33
CA GLU A 311 8.71 22.50 22.28
C GLU A 311 7.26 22.25 21.85
N PRO A 312 6.97 22.07 20.54
CA PRO A 312 5.64 21.71 20.10
C PRO A 312 5.30 20.29 20.55
N ASN A 313 4.13 20.14 21.16
CA ASN A 313 3.61 18.86 21.66
C ASN A 313 3.30 17.88 20.51
N ASN A 314 2.87 18.39 19.36
CA ASN A 314 2.61 17.60 18.16
C ASN A 314 3.22 18.29 16.94
N GLY A 315 3.90 17.54 16.09
CA GLY A 315 4.51 18.13 14.91
C GLY A 315 5.18 17.15 13.97
N ILE A 316 5.65 17.68 12.85
CA ILE A 316 6.49 16.97 11.89
C ILE A 316 7.86 17.64 11.91
N LEU A 317 8.90 16.84 12.13
CA LEU A 317 10.29 17.27 12.24
C LEU A 317 11.19 16.50 11.26
N LEU A 318 12.27 17.16 10.86
CA LEU A 318 13.45 16.52 10.29
C LEU A 318 14.55 16.46 11.34
N VAL A 319 15.18 15.30 11.48
CA VAL A 319 16.24 15.06 12.47
C VAL A 319 17.48 14.54 11.78
N SER A 320 18.63 15.16 12.05
CA SER A 320 19.90 14.66 11.50
C SER A 320 20.31 13.35 12.20
N PRO A 321 20.64 12.28 11.45
CA PRO A 321 21.16 11.05 12.04
C PRO A 321 22.57 11.22 12.64
N GLU A 322 23.32 12.24 12.23
CA GLU A 322 24.67 12.54 12.75
C GLU A 322 24.62 13.32 14.07
N LYS A 323 23.57 14.12 14.26
CA LYS A 323 23.39 14.97 15.42
C LYS A 323 21.90 15.09 15.74
N LEU A 324 21.43 14.23 16.62
CA LEU A 324 20.00 14.11 16.97
C LEU A 324 19.40 15.38 17.57
N THR A 325 20.23 16.31 18.06
CA THR A 325 19.81 17.63 18.55
C THR A 325 19.58 18.64 17.42
N ASP A 326 19.99 18.36 16.19
CA ASP A 326 19.73 19.20 15.03
C ASP A 326 18.34 18.87 14.45
N ILE A 327 17.34 19.52 15.04
CA ILE A 327 15.91 19.35 14.72
C ILE A 327 15.43 20.53 13.88
N ILE A 328 14.78 20.23 12.75
CA ILE A 328 14.07 21.22 11.92
C ILE A 328 12.58 20.94 12.03
N PHE A 329 11.84 21.86 12.64
CA PHE A 329 10.38 21.79 12.66
C PHE A 329 9.81 22.20 11.29
N LEU A 330 9.13 21.25 10.65
CA LEU A 330 8.40 21.48 9.40
C LEU A 330 6.99 22.00 9.71
N LEU A 331 6.32 21.33 10.65
CA LEU A 331 4.99 21.69 11.11
C LEU A 331 4.95 21.62 12.63
N ASP A 332 4.56 22.75 13.22
CA ASP A 332 4.20 22.89 14.62
C ASP A 332 2.68 23.03 14.67
N ASN A 333 2.00 22.07 15.29
CA ASN A 333 0.60 22.24 15.60
C ASN A 333 0.37 22.17 17.10
N LYS A 334 -0.14 23.29 17.62
CA LYS A 334 -0.57 23.43 19.02
C LYS A 334 -1.93 22.80 19.31
N THR A 335 -2.62 22.25 18.30
CA THR A 335 -3.93 21.61 18.46
C THR A 335 -3.81 20.08 18.46
N GLU A 336 -4.75 19.39 19.12
CA GLU A 336 -4.79 17.91 19.30
C GLU A 336 -5.12 17.13 18.00
N MET A 337 -4.80 17.67 16.83
CA MET A 337 -5.11 17.01 15.56
C MET A 337 -4.08 15.91 15.28
N PHE A 338 -4.56 14.68 15.16
CA PHE A 338 -3.77 13.57 14.64
C PHE A 338 -3.40 13.81 13.18
N TYR A 339 -2.13 13.56 12.86
CA TYR A 339 -1.66 13.52 11.48
C TYR A 339 -1.36 12.09 11.05
N GLY A 340 -1.78 11.72 9.85
CA GLY A 340 -1.20 10.61 9.12
C GLY A 340 -0.25 11.18 8.08
N VAL A 341 0.99 10.67 8.02
CA VAL A 341 1.93 11.03 6.96
C VAL A 341 1.72 10.11 5.76
N GLY A 342 1.34 10.68 4.63
CA GLY A 342 1.22 10.01 3.34
C GLY A 342 2.57 9.93 2.58
N PRO A 343 2.55 9.75 1.25
CA PRO A 343 3.79 9.68 0.47
C PRO A 343 4.57 11.00 0.49
N ILE A 344 5.88 10.90 0.25
CA ILE A 344 6.78 12.04 -0.02
C ILE A 344 7.15 11.98 -1.49
N ILE A 345 6.79 12.99 -2.27
CA ILE A 345 7.08 13.06 -3.71
C ILE A 345 7.82 14.36 -3.99
N GLY A 346 9.10 14.27 -4.34
CA GLY A 346 9.98 15.43 -4.41
C GLY A 346 10.02 16.16 -3.07
N ASP A 347 9.73 17.47 -3.10
CA ASP A 347 9.71 18.35 -1.93
C ASP A 347 8.31 18.51 -1.32
N TYR A 348 7.37 17.62 -1.67
CA TYR A 348 6.01 17.66 -1.19
C TYR A 348 5.70 16.49 -0.24
N LEU A 349 5.19 16.85 0.93
CA LEU A 349 4.68 15.95 1.94
C LEU A 349 3.15 15.94 1.91
N TYR A 350 2.55 14.77 1.76
CA TYR A 350 1.10 14.63 1.81
C TYR A 350 0.67 14.29 3.23
N ILE A 351 -0.19 15.10 3.82
CA ILE A 351 -0.55 15.03 5.23
C ILE A 351 -2.05 14.84 5.36
N LYS A 352 -2.46 13.73 5.97
CA LYS A 352 -3.83 13.50 6.40
C LYS A 352 -4.00 14.07 7.80
N SER A 353 -5.09 14.80 8.03
CA SER A 353 -5.47 15.31 9.35
C SER A 353 -6.95 15.04 9.60
N ASN A 354 -7.34 14.99 10.87
CA ASN A 354 -8.73 14.84 11.28
C ASN A 354 -9.20 16.11 12.01
N GLU A 355 -10.28 16.72 11.55
CA GLU A 355 -10.93 17.88 12.18
C GLU A 355 -12.30 17.47 12.73
N ARG A 356 -12.60 17.90 13.96
CA ARG A 356 -13.93 17.70 14.59
C ARG A 356 -14.55 19.03 14.91
N ALA A 357 -15.85 19.14 14.71
CA ALA A 357 -16.63 20.32 15.06
C ALA A 357 -18.07 19.94 15.39
N LEU A 358 -18.67 20.61 16.37
CA LEU A 358 -20.12 20.53 16.58
C LEU A 358 -20.82 21.11 15.35
N SER A 359 -21.63 20.29 14.68
CA SER A 359 -22.44 20.74 13.54
C SER A 359 -23.66 21.53 14.02
N ASP A 360 -24.23 22.38 13.18
CA ASP A 360 -25.55 22.99 13.40
C ASP A 360 -26.72 22.01 13.10
N LYS A 361 -26.40 20.73 12.86
CA LYS A 361 -27.32 19.69 12.43
C LYS A 361 -27.52 18.62 13.50
N PHE A 362 -28.58 17.84 13.34
CA PHE A 362 -29.04 16.89 14.33
C PHE A 362 -29.29 15.51 13.73
N SER A 363 -29.23 14.50 14.60
CA SER A 363 -29.67 13.13 14.32
C SER A 363 -30.51 12.58 15.48
N CYS A 364 -31.24 11.50 15.20
CA CYS A 364 -32.03 10.79 16.20
C CYS A 364 -31.27 9.55 16.65
N ASN A 365 -30.90 9.45 17.92
CA ASN A 365 -30.25 8.24 18.41
C ASN A 365 -31.22 7.05 18.50
N ASN A 366 -30.69 5.89 18.85
CA ASN A 366 -31.43 4.63 19.02
C ASN A 366 -32.52 4.65 20.12
N VAL A 367 -32.54 5.66 20.99
CA VAL A 367 -33.58 5.84 22.03
C VAL A 367 -34.53 7.00 21.72
N GLY A 368 -34.53 7.51 20.47
CA GLY A 368 -35.47 8.55 20.05
C GLY A 368 -35.18 9.94 20.62
N SER A 369 -33.93 10.24 20.96
CA SER A 369 -33.50 11.59 21.37
C SER A 369 -32.86 12.37 20.24
N LYS A 370 -33.19 13.66 20.10
CA LYS A 370 -32.52 14.61 19.18
C LYS A 370 -31.15 14.97 19.76
N LEU A 371 -30.09 14.61 19.04
CA LEU A 371 -28.70 14.94 19.41
C LEU A 371 -28.09 15.83 18.34
N GLN A 372 -27.33 16.84 18.78
CA GLN A 372 -26.47 17.60 17.89
C GLN A 372 -25.33 16.70 17.42
N VAL A 373 -25.09 16.65 16.11
CA VAL A 373 -24.04 15.81 15.54
C VAL A 373 -22.70 16.51 15.65
N GLU A 374 -21.69 15.83 16.19
CA GLU A 374 -20.29 16.25 16.04
C GLU A 374 -19.79 15.76 14.67
N SER A 375 -19.57 16.68 13.74
CA SER A 375 -18.99 16.37 12.44
C SER A 375 -17.53 16.01 12.58
N THR A 376 -17.12 14.98 11.85
CA THR A 376 -15.71 14.59 11.70
C THR A 376 -15.33 14.68 10.24
N PHE A 377 -14.19 15.31 9.95
CA PHE A 377 -13.67 15.49 8.60
C PHE A 377 -12.25 14.95 8.49
N ASP A 378 -12.01 14.11 7.49
CA ASP A 378 -10.66 13.79 7.06
C ASP A 378 -10.21 14.80 6.00
N ILE A 379 -8.99 15.32 6.15
CA ILE A 379 -8.46 16.36 5.28
C ILE A 379 -7.06 16.00 4.81
N LEU A 380 -6.87 15.96 3.49
CA LEU A 380 -5.57 15.84 2.86
C LEU A 380 -5.02 17.23 2.56
N ARG A 381 -3.79 17.47 3.00
CA ARG A 381 -3.01 18.67 2.70
C ARG A 381 -1.77 18.28 1.94
N VAL A 382 -1.40 19.07 0.93
CA VAL A 382 -0.06 19.05 0.36
C VAL A 382 0.76 20.11 1.07
N PHE A 383 1.91 19.71 1.61
CA PHE A 383 2.85 20.59 2.31
C PHE A 383 4.14 20.63 1.53
N ASN A 384 4.56 21.82 1.10
CA ASN A 384 5.87 22.01 0.47
C ASN A 384 6.92 22.19 1.57
N ILE A 385 7.91 21.30 1.59
CA ILE A 385 8.92 21.24 2.66
C ILE A 385 9.83 22.48 2.65
N ASP A 386 10.19 22.98 1.47
CA ASP A 386 11.08 24.13 1.31
C ASP A 386 10.41 25.45 1.69
N THR A 387 9.21 25.72 1.15
CA THR A 387 8.48 26.97 1.35
C THR A 387 7.65 26.96 2.63
N ARG A 388 7.46 25.80 3.25
CA ARG A 388 6.61 25.55 4.43
C ARG A 388 5.15 25.95 4.23
N GLN A 389 4.69 26.00 2.98
CA GLN A 389 3.31 26.30 2.65
C GLN A 389 2.49 25.01 2.61
N SER A 390 1.33 25.03 3.26
CA SER A 390 0.32 23.96 3.17
C SER A 390 -0.89 24.41 2.37
N LYS A 391 -1.48 23.48 1.64
CA LYS A 391 -2.74 23.70 0.91
C LYS A 391 -3.65 22.50 1.09
N GLU A 392 -4.92 22.74 1.42
CA GLU A 392 -5.97 21.72 1.37
C GLU A 392 -6.19 21.25 -0.07
N VAL A 393 -6.20 19.94 -0.27
CA VAL A 393 -6.44 19.34 -1.60
C VAL A 393 -7.66 18.43 -1.61
N LEU A 394 -8.04 17.85 -0.47
CA LEU A 394 -9.22 17.01 -0.34
C LEU A 394 -9.78 17.11 1.08
N ARG A 395 -11.10 17.18 1.20
CA ARG A 395 -11.84 17.09 2.46
C ARG A 395 -12.99 16.11 2.28
N THR A 396 -13.05 15.10 3.13
CA THR A 396 -14.17 14.15 3.19
C THR A 396 -14.81 14.20 4.56
N ASP A 397 -16.13 14.02 4.57
CA ASP A 397 -16.91 13.91 5.79
C ASP A 397 -16.95 12.45 6.22
N THR A 398 -16.30 12.18 7.35
CA THR A 398 -16.15 10.86 7.99
C THR A 398 -17.06 10.70 9.20
N THR A 399 -18.05 11.59 9.35
CA THR A 399 -18.99 11.56 10.47
C THR A 399 -19.72 10.22 10.53
N ASN A 400 -19.46 9.47 11.59
CA ASN A 400 -20.13 8.23 11.91
C ASN A 400 -20.83 8.39 13.25
N PHE A 401 -22.13 8.69 13.21
CA PHE A 401 -22.90 9.04 14.41
C PHE A 401 -24.26 8.35 14.39
N SER A 402 -24.74 7.93 15.57
CA SER A 402 -26.03 7.24 15.70
C SER A 402 -27.17 8.10 15.12
N GLY A 403 -27.97 7.52 14.22
CA GLY A 403 -29.10 8.22 13.58
C GLY A 403 -28.77 9.00 12.31
N VAL A 404 -27.49 9.12 11.95
CA VAL A 404 -27.08 9.63 10.64
C VAL A 404 -27.26 8.49 9.63
N ALA A 405 -28.02 8.76 8.56
CA ALA A 405 -28.32 7.74 7.54
C ALA A 405 -27.24 7.68 6.44
N ASP A 406 -26.48 8.75 6.25
CA ASP A 406 -25.48 8.82 5.19
C ASP A 406 -24.20 8.11 5.62
N SER A 407 -23.64 7.31 4.70
CA SER A 407 -22.37 6.62 4.96
C SER A 407 -21.20 7.60 5.07
N PRO A 408 -20.26 7.39 6.02
CA PRO A 408 -19.02 8.16 6.09
C PRO A 408 -18.15 7.90 4.85
N VAL A 409 -17.35 8.90 4.47
CA VAL A 409 -16.41 8.81 3.33
C VAL A 409 -14.98 8.92 3.81
N TYR A 410 -14.24 7.82 3.73
CA TYR A 410 -12.83 7.73 4.11
C TYR A 410 -11.93 7.77 2.89
N PHE A 411 -10.67 8.16 3.12
CA PHE A 411 -9.62 8.02 2.12
C PHE A 411 -8.31 7.52 2.71
N ILE A 412 -7.54 6.85 1.86
CA ILE A 412 -6.09 6.61 2.03
C ILE A 412 -5.35 7.15 0.82
N THR A 413 -4.06 7.41 1.00
CA THR A 413 -3.17 7.91 -0.05
C THR A 413 -1.89 7.09 -0.11
N ASP A 414 -1.44 6.81 -1.32
CA ASP A 414 -0.12 6.23 -1.57
C ASP A 414 0.35 6.65 -2.98
N SER A 415 1.58 6.30 -3.38
CA SER A 415 2.12 6.67 -4.70
C SER A 415 2.12 5.52 -5.71
N LEU A 416 2.02 5.83 -7.00
CA LEU A 416 2.20 4.86 -8.09
C LEU A 416 2.95 5.54 -9.24
N VAL A 417 3.89 4.84 -9.87
CA VAL A 417 4.54 5.34 -11.09
C VAL A 417 3.63 5.11 -12.29
N ILE A 418 3.10 6.18 -12.87
CA ILE A 418 2.23 6.19 -14.07
C ILE A 418 2.89 7.05 -15.15
N GLY A 419 3.04 6.54 -16.36
CA GLY A 419 3.66 7.26 -17.47
C GLY A 419 5.10 7.71 -17.20
N GLY A 420 5.81 7.00 -16.31
CA GLY A 420 7.17 7.35 -15.88
C GLY A 420 7.26 8.47 -14.84
N ARG A 421 6.13 8.88 -14.25
CA ARG A 421 6.07 9.87 -13.17
C ARG A 421 5.44 9.26 -11.92
N GLU A 422 5.94 9.64 -10.76
CA GLU A 422 5.33 9.25 -9.49
C GLU A 422 4.11 10.12 -9.23
N GLU A 423 2.94 9.48 -9.11
CA GLU A 423 1.64 10.12 -8.95
C GLU A 423 1.04 9.76 -7.59
N VAL A 424 0.29 10.67 -6.97
CA VAL A 424 -0.48 10.35 -5.75
C VAL A 424 -1.79 9.70 -6.13
N ILE A 425 -2.00 8.51 -5.61
CA ILE A 425 -3.25 7.76 -5.70
C ILE A 425 -4.06 8.01 -4.44
N VAL A 426 -5.30 8.45 -4.62
CA VAL A 426 -6.30 8.58 -3.57
C VAL A 426 -7.30 7.44 -3.73
N ALA A 427 -7.38 6.56 -2.73
CA ALA A 427 -8.41 5.53 -2.68
C ALA A 427 -9.52 5.97 -1.73
N ILE A 428 -10.78 5.90 -2.19
CA ILE A 428 -11.97 6.34 -1.47
C ILE A 428 -12.82 5.13 -1.07
N ALA A 429 -13.30 5.13 0.17
CA ALA A 429 -14.26 4.18 0.71
C ALA A 429 -15.49 4.93 1.24
N ARG A 430 -16.70 4.42 0.96
CA ARG A 430 -17.99 5.00 1.40
C ARG A 430 -18.71 4.10 2.40
N ASN A 431 -17.95 3.48 3.29
CA ASN A 431 -18.46 2.53 4.26
C ASN A 431 -17.50 2.43 5.46
N VAL A 432 -18.03 1.93 6.57
CA VAL A 432 -17.28 1.73 7.83
C VAL A 432 -16.30 0.55 7.78
N ASN A 433 -16.42 -0.32 6.77
CA ASN A 433 -15.53 -1.48 6.58
C ASN A 433 -14.26 -1.13 5.79
N PHE A 434 -14.09 0.13 5.38
CA PHE A 434 -12.95 0.61 4.61
C PHE A 434 -12.74 -0.16 3.28
N ASP A 435 -13.83 -0.57 2.62
CA ASP A 435 -13.73 -1.16 1.28
C ASP A 435 -13.44 -0.07 0.23
N PHE A 436 -12.16 0.07 -0.13
CA PHE A 436 -11.66 1.02 -1.11
C PHE A 436 -11.91 0.51 -2.54
N SER A 437 -12.97 1.04 -3.15
CA SER A 437 -13.45 0.66 -4.48
C SER A 437 -13.29 1.75 -5.54
N GLU A 438 -13.18 3.01 -5.13
CA GLU A 438 -12.98 4.17 -6.00
C GLU A 438 -11.53 4.66 -5.91
N PHE A 439 -10.83 4.77 -7.04
CA PHE A 439 -9.43 5.18 -7.09
C PHE A 439 -9.24 6.36 -8.04
N TYR A 440 -8.42 7.32 -7.60
CA TYR A 440 -8.17 8.55 -8.33
C TYR A 440 -6.68 8.87 -8.34
N VAL A 441 -6.22 9.53 -9.39
CA VAL A 441 -4.97 10.29 -9.38
C VAL A 441 -5.28 11.71 -8.92
N LEU A 442 -4.52 12.22 -7.95
CA LEU A 442 -4.56 13.63 -7.57
C LEU A 442 -3.71 14.44 -8.55
N ASN A 443 -4.35 15.31 -9.33
CA ASN A 443 -3.67 16.17 -10.30
C ASN A 443 -3.08 17.43 -9.62
N ASP A 444 -2.12 18.07 -10.30
CA ASP A 444 -1.48 19.33 -9.85
C ASP A 444 -2.47 20.49 -9.63
N ASP A 445 -3.61 20.48 -10.31
CA ASP A 445 -4.70 21.46 -10.16
C ASP A 445 -5.66 21.13 -9.00
N ASN A 446 -5.32 20.14 -8.17
CA ASN A 446 -6.12 19.57 -7.08
C ASN A 446 -7.46 18.98 -7.51
N THR A 447 -7.58 18.53 -8.76
CA THR A 447 -8.70 17.70 -9.19
C THR A 447 -8.36 16.22 -9.02
N LEU A 448 -9.38 15.39 -8.86
CA LEU A 448 -9.27 13.93 -8.79
C LEU A 448 -9.65 13.33 -10.14
N SER A 449 -8.68 12.73 -10.83
CA SER A 449 -8.92 12.03 -12.09
C SER A 449 -9.22 10.55 -11.83
N PRO A 450 -10.39 10.03 -12.20
CA PRO A 450 -10.73 8.63 -11.97
C PRO A 450 -9.78 7.69 -12.71
N ILE A 451 -9.30 6.66 -12.01
CA ILE A 451 -8.59 5.55 -12.63
C ILE A 451 -9.64 4.58 -13.16
N THR A 452 -9.67 4.39 -14.47
CA THR A 452 -10.52 3.40 -15.15
C THR A 452 -9.81 2.05 -15.18
N ASN A 453 -10.45 1.00 -15.72
CA ASN A 453 -9.89 -0.36 -15.88
C ASN A 453 -9.36 -1.08 -14.62
N VAL A 454 -9.65 -0.55 -13.43
CA VAL A 454 -9.38 -1.17 -12.12
C VAL A 454 -10.49 -2.10 -11.63
N ALA A 455 -11.53 -2.33 -12.46
CA ALA A 455 -12.62 -3.27 -12.17
C ALA A 455 -12.13 -4.73 -12.12
N ALA A 456 -12.85 -5.54 -11.33
CA ALA A 456 -12.42 -6.70 -10.52
C ALA A 456 -11.57 -7.82 -11.15
N ASN A 457 -10.93 -8.53 -10.21
CA ASN A 457 -10.00 -9.67 -10.28
C ASN A 457 -10.30 -10.77 -11.30
#